data_AF-A0A2I0SUI2-F1
#
_entry.id   AF-A0A2I0SUI2-F1
#
_cell.length_a   1.000
_cell.length_b   1.000
_cell.length_c   1.000
_cell.angle_alpha   90.00
_cell.angle_beta   90.00
_cell.angle_gamma   90.00
#
_symmetry.space_group_name_H-M   'P 1'
#
loop_
_entity.id
_entity.type
_entity.pdbx_description
1 polymer ?
#
loop_
_entity_poly.entity_id
_entity_poly.type
_entity_poly.pdbx_seq_one_letter_code
_entity_poly.pdbx_strand_id
1 'polypeptide(L)'
;MLTIGAFAKASRLSPKALRLYDELDLLRPARVDPGTGYRYYTAEQLEQARLVAWLRRLGMPLARIRRVCALEPGPAAREIRAYWVEVEAETAARRDLAAFLVDQLSPSPGKDTTVLELRCSALTDTGLVREANQDSVHAGARVLAVADGCGPGGAPASTAAVRALTFLDDEPLSAGDVLNLLEDAVEGAARAVADLVPHPGTAGAPDWEGTGSTLTALVWTGSRLALVHIGDSRAYVLRDGGLFRITHDHTLVQSMIDEGRLTPEEATTHPQRSLLLKALGTVAPVPDLRLQDVQPGDRYLLCSDGLSTVVPDEGIERLLASAPDPDAAVRALVGAANDAGGPDNVSCVVADVVEAARPAGYRFC
;
A
#
# COMPACT_ATOMS: atom_id res chain seq x y z
N MET A 1 -51.52 -7.04 0.30
CA MET A 1 -50.44 -6.28 -0.37
C MET A 1 -50.56 -4.81 0.00
N LEU A 2 -49.44 -4.11 0.10
CA LEU A 2 -49.34 -2.69 0.43
C LEU A 2 -49.11 -1.87 -0.85
N THR A 3 -49.74 -0.71 -0.94
CA THR A 3 -49.43 0.26 -2.00
C THR A 3 -48.02 0.81 -1.79
N ILE A 4 -47.37 1.29 -2.85
CA ILE A 4 -46.04 1.92 -2.74
C ILE A 4 -45.99 3.03 -1.68
N GLY A 5 -47.07 3.80 -1.50
CA GLY A 5 -47.16 4.84 -0.45
C GLY A 5 -47.25 4.27 0.97
N ALA A 6 -48.10 3.24 1.17
CA ALA A 6 -48.21 2.58 2.47
C ALA A 6 -46.93 1.82 2.85
N PHE A 7 -46.30 1.16 1.87
CA PHE A 7 -45.03 0.46 2.04
C PHE A 7 -43.87 1.41 2.33
N ALA A 8 -43.80 2.55 1.62
CA ALA A 8 -42.84 3.63 1.88
C ALA A 8 -42.92 4.11 3.33
N LYS A 9 -44.13 4.40 3.82
CA LYS A 9 -44.36 4.82 5.21
C LYS A 9 -43.92 3.75 6.22
N ALA A 10 -44.23 2.47 5.97
CA ALA A 10 -43.90 1.37 6.86
C ALA A 10 -42.38 1.02 6.90
N SER A 11 -41.69 1.22 5.78
CA SER A 11 -40.23 0.99 5.65
C SER A 11 -39.38 2.23 5.94
N ARG A 12 -40.01 3.40 6.16
CA ARG A 12 -39.35 4.72 6.26
C ARG A 12 -38.51 5.08 5.03
N LEU A 13 -38.86 4.55 3.87
CA LEU A 13 -38.27 4.89 2.57
C LEU A 13 -39.19 5.85 1.82
N SER A 14 -38.66 6.58 0.83
CA SER A 14 -39.50 7.38 -0.05
C SER A 14 -40.07 6.54 -1.20
N PRO A 15 -41.27 6.86 -1.73
CA PRO A 15 -41.79 6.21 -2.94
C PRO A 15 -40.84 6.35 -4.14
N LYS A 16 -40.05 7.42 -4.20
CA LYS A 16 -39.02 7.63 -5.23
C LYS A 16 -37.86 6.63 -5.07
N ALA A 17 -37.40 6.39 -3.84
CA ALA A 17 -36.37 5.40 -3.56
C ALA A 17 -36.83 3.98 -3.92
N LEU A 18 -38.09 3.63 -3.63
CA LEU A 18 -38.64 2.32 -4.00
C LEU A 18 -38.70 2.08 -5.51
N ARG A 19 -38.97 3.13 -6.32
CA ARG A 19 -38.90 3.03 -7.78
C ARG A 19 -37.48 2.83 -8.27
N LEU A 20 -36.52 3.54 -7.69
CA LEU A 20 -35.10 3.36 -8.00
C LEU A 20 -34.61 1.95 -7.61
N TYR A 21 -35.08 1.40 -6.48
CA TYR A 21 -34.68 0.07 -6.04
C TYR A 21 -35.28 -1.05 -6.89
N ASP A 22 -36.45 -0.83 -7.46
CA ASP A 22 -37.03 -1.69 -8.49
C ASP A 22 -36.15 -1.69 -9.75
N GLU A 23 -35.77 -0.52 -10.26
CA GLU A 23 -34.90 -0.38 -11.44
C GLU A 23 -33.51 -1.01 -11.26
N LEU A 24 -32.98 -1.01 -10.04
CA LEU A 24 -31.66 -1.54 -9.70
C LEU A 24 -31.69 -3.00 -9.21
N ASP A 25 -32.83 -3.68 -9.30
CA ASP A 25 -33.01 -5.05 -8.81
C ASP A 25 -32.66 -5.24 -7.33
N LEU A 26 -32.80 -4.18 -6.55
CA LEU A 26 -32.49 -4.16 -5.13
C LEU A 26 -33.70 -4.52 -4.27
N LEU A 27 -34.90 -4.09 -4.70
CA LEU A 27 -36.17 -4.41 -4.07
C LEU A 27 -37.30 -4.32 -5.11
N ARG A 28 -37.58 -5.43 -5.78
CA ARG A 28 -38.64 -5.50 -6.82
C ARG A 28 -40.04 -5.52 -6.19
N PRO A 29 -41.03 -4.82 -6.76
CA PRO A 29 -42.41 -4.91 -6.32
C PRO A 29 -42.96 -6.32 -6.57
N ALA A 30 -43.78 -6.81 -5.65
CA ALA A 30 -44.44 -8.11 -5.80
C ALA A 30 -45.46 -8.12 -6.95
N ARG A 31 -46.02 -6.95 -7.28
CA ARG A 31 -46.91 -6.77 -8.44
C ARG A 31 -46.81 -5.34 -8.96
N VAL A 32 -46.80 -5.21 -10.29
CA VAL A 32 -47.00 -3.95 -11.00
C VAL A 32 -48.32 -4.04 -11.75
N ASP A 33 -49.17 -3.03 -11.60
CA ASP A 33 -50.41 -2.93 -12.36
C ASP A 33 -50.10 -2.61 -13.83
N PRO A 34 -50.54 -3.44 -14.79
CA PRO A 34 -50.16 -3.29 -16.20
C PRO A 34 -50.83 -2.09 -16.89
N GLY A 35 -51.94 -1.57 -16.38
CA GLY A 35 -52.63 -0.42 -16.97
C GLY A 35 -52.19 0.92 -16.40
N THR A 36 -51.79 0.95 -15.13
CA THR A 36 -51.45 2.19 -14.40
C THR A 36 -49.99 2.30 -13.99
N GLY A 37 -49.21 1.22 -14.10
CA GLY A 37 -47.82 1.15 -13.62
C GLY A 37 -47.69 1.20 -12.09
N TYR A 38 -48.80 1.03 -11.36
CA TYR A 38 -48.84 1.16 -9.91
C TYR A 38 -48.20 -0.06 -9.22
N ARG A 39 -47.33 0.19 -8.25
CA ARG A 39 -46.51 -0.84 -7.59
C ARG A 39 -47.10 -1.27 -6.25
N TYR A 40 -47.10 -2.57 -6.03
CA TYR A 40 -47.57 -3.22 -4.81
C TYR A 40 -46.49 -4.12 -4.21
N TYR A 41 -46.39 -4.13 -2.89
CA TYR A 41 -45.39 -4.87 -2.11
C TYR A 41 -46.07 -5.78 -1.09
N THR A 42 -45.40 -6.84 -0.65
CA THR A 42 -45.88 -7.68 0.46
C THR A 42 -45.38 -7.15 1.81
N ALA A 43 -45.96 -7.64 2.91
CA ALA A 43 -45.47 -7.29 4.25
C ALA A 43 -44.10 -7.95 4.55
N GLU A 44 -43.82 -9.11 3.98
CA GLU A 44 -42.54 -9.83 4.12
C GLU A 44 -41.36 -9.03 3.56
N GLN A 45 -41.59 -8.25 2.50
CA GLN A 45 -40.58 -7.38 1.92
C GLN A 45 -40.15 -6.22 2.85
N LEU A 46 -40.84 -5.99 3.97
CA LEU A 46 -40.49 -4.91 4.91
C LEU A 46 -39.15 -5.15 5.59
N GLU A 47 -38.77 -6.39 5.86
CA GLU A 47 -37.49 -6.69 6.51
C GLU A 47 -36.32 -6.36 5.58
N GLN A 48 -36.39 -6.79 4.32
CA GLN A 48 -35.43 -6.43 3.29
C GLN A 48 -35.38 -4.91 3.07
N ALA A 49 -36.53 -4.23 3.02
CA ALA A 49 -36.59 -2.78 2.88
C ALA A 49 -35.93 -2.03 4.05
N ARG A 50 -36.08 -2.53 5.29
CA ARG A 50 -35.41 -1.97 6.47
C ARG A 50 -33.91 -2.19 6.43
N LEU A 51 -33.46 -3.38 6.02
CA LEU A 51 -32.04 -3.69 5.85
C LEU A 51 -31.40 -2.74 4.83
N VAL A 52 -32.02 -2.56 3.66
CA VAL A 52 -31.56 -1.60 2.64
C VAL A 52 -31.49 -0.18 3.21
N ALA A 53 -32.49 0.24 4.00
CA ALA A 53 -32.50 1.55 4.63
C ALA A 53 -31.35 1.73 5.64
N TRP A 54 -31.03 0.72 6.44
CA TRP A 54 -29.92 0.76 7.40
C TRP A 54 -28.56 0.79 6.70
N LEU A 55 -28.35 -0.04 5.69
CA LEU A 55 -27.11 -0.06 4.92
C LEU A 55 -26.89 1.25 4.15
N ARG A 56 -27.97 1.85 3.63
CA ARG A 56 -27.95 3.20 3.06
C ARG A 56 -27.54 4.26 4.07
N ARG A 57 -28.02 4.15 5.31
CA ARG A 57 -27.68 5.08 6.39
C ARG A 57 -26.22 4.93 6.83
N LEU A 58 -25.64 3.74 6.69
CA LEU A 58 -24.22 3.47 6.89
C LEU A 58 -23.35 4.10 5.77
N GLY A 59 -23.96 4.61 4.69
CA GLY A 59 -23.24 5.17 3.54
C GLY A 59 -22.93 4.16 2.44
N MET A 60 -23.37 2.91 2.57
CA MET A 60 -23.01 1.84 1.64
C MET A 60 -23.54 2.11 0.22
N PRO A 61 -22.72 1.95 -0.85
CA PRO A 61 -23.16 2.09 -2.23
C PRO A 61 -24.24 1.07 -2.62
N LEU A 62 -25.21 1.49 -3.45
CA LEU A 62 -26.38 0.66 -3.82
C LEU A 62 -25.99 -0.70 -4.45
N ALA A 63 -24.93 -0.72 -5.26
CA ALA A 63 -24.41 -1.96 -5.86
C ALA A 63 -23.96 -2.98 -4.81
N ARG A 64 -23.34 -2.51 -3.72
CA ARG A 64 -22.85 -3.36 -2.62
C ARG A 64 -23.99 -3.79 -1.70
N ILE A 65 -24.96 -2.91 -1.44
CA ILE A 65 -26.20 -3.27 -0.74
C ILE A 65 -26.93 -4.40 -1.49
N ARG A 66 -26.97 -4.37 -2.82
CA ARG A 66 -27.55 -5.44 -3.64
C ARG A 66 -26.85 -6.78 -3.40
N ARG A 67 -25.52 -6.78 -3.33
CA ARG A 67 -24.72 -7.97 -3.00
C ARG A 67 -25.07 -8.49 -1.61
N VAL A 68 -25.10 -7.63 -0.60
CA VAL A 68 -25.47 -7.99 0.78
C VAL A 68 -26.86 -8.63 0.84
N CYS A 69 -27.85 -8.08 0.11
CA CYS A 69 -29.21 -8.61 0.09
C CYS A 69 -29.33 -9.96 -0.65
N ALA A 70 -28.36 -10.33 -1.48
CA ALA A 70 -28.33 -11.60 -2.22
C ALA A 70 -27.57 -12.71 -1.46
N LEU A 71 -26.95 -12.40 -0.33
CA LEU A 71 -26.14 -13.31 0.47
C LEU A 71 -26.92 -13.86 1.67
N GLU A 72 -26.55 -15.06 2.11
CA GLU A 72 -26.98 -15.62 3.39
C GLU A 72 -26.47 -14.78 4.58
N PRO A 73 -27.11 -14.85 5.77
CA PRO A 73 -26.80 -13.97 6.91
C PRO A 73 -25.32 -13.91 7.32
N GLY A 74 -24.62 -15.05 7.28
CA GLY A 74 -23.19 -15.13 7.63
C GLY A 74 -22.29 -14.36 6.64
N PRO A 75 -22.29 -14.72 5.34
CA PRO A 75 -21.59 -13.96 4.30
C PRO A 75 -22.01 -12.48 4.22
N ALA A 76 -23.31 -12.18 4.38
CA ALA A 76 -23.81 -10.80 4.40
C ALA A 76 -23.17 -9.98 5.55
N ALA A 77 -23.08 -10.55 6.75
CA ALA A 77 -22.43 -9.89 7.87
C ALA A 77 -20.92 -9.66 7.64
N ARG A 78 -20.24 -10.58 6.94
CA ARG A 78 -18.82 -10.38 6.54
C ARG A 78 -18.66 -9.25 5.53
N GLU A 79 -19.53 -9.18 4.53
CA GLU A 79 -19.50 -8.09 3.53
C GLU A 79 -19.71 -6.72 4.18
N ILE A 80 -20.60 -6.62 5.18
CA ILE A 80 -20.81 -5.38 5.94
C ILE A 80 -19.56 -5.00 6.74
N ARG A 81 -18.91 -5.98 7.40
CA ARG A 81 -17.65 -5.73 8.13
C ARG A 81 -16.53 -5.28 7.20
N ALA A 82 -16.34 -5.95 6.06
CA ALA A 82 -15.34 -5.57 5.08
C ALA A 82 -15.55 -4.14 4.58
N TYR A 83 -16.79 -3.77 4.25
CA TYR A 83 -17.12 -2.39 3.89
C TYR A 83 -16.76 -1.39 4.99
N TRP A 84 -17.02 -1.73 6.26
CA TRP A 84 -16.71 -0.82 7.36
C TRP A 84 -15.21 -0.64 7.56
N VAL A 85 -14.42 -1.72 7.44
CA VAL A 85 -12.94 -1.66 7.49
C VAL A 85 -12.40 -0.75 6.37
N GLU A 86 -12.91 -0.87 5.16
CA GLU A 86 -12.53 0.02 4.04
C GLU A 86 -12.86 1.49 4.35
N VAL A 87 -14.05 1.77 4.89
CA VAL A 87 -14.47 3.13 5.27
C VAL A 87 -13.59 3.69 6.38
N GLU A 88 -13.24 2.89 7.39
CA GLU A 88 -12.33 3.28 8.47
C GLU A 88 -10.94 3.61 7.93
N ALA A 89 -10.40 2.78 7.03
CA ALA A 89 -9.10 3.01 6.39
C ALA A 89 -9.11 4.30 5.56
N GLU A 90 -10.14 4.52 4.74
CA GLU A 90 -10.27 5.72 3.92
C GLU A 90 -10.47 6.98 4.78
N THR A 91 -11.22 6.86 5.89
CA THR A 91 -11.42 7.95 6.85
C THR A 91 -10.14 8.27 7.61
N ALA A 92 -9.35 7.27 7.98
CA ALA A 92 -8.03 7.47 8.59
C ALA A 92 -7.11 8.22 7.62
N ALA A 93 -7.02 7.79 6.36
CA ALA A 93 -6.22 8.49 5.35
C ALA A 93 -6.67 9.95 5.14
N ARG A 94 -7.98 10.22 5.06
CA ARG A 94 -8.52 11.59 4.98
C ARG A 94 -8.22 12.41 6.22
N ARG A 95 -8.28 11.81 7.41
CA ARG A 95 -7.94 12.46 8.68
C ARG A 95 -6.47 12.83 8.71
N ASP A 96 -5.58 11.96 8.26
CA ASP A 96 -4.14 12.22 8.19
C ASP A 96 -3.84 13.38 7.23
N LEU A 97 -4.50 13.40 6.07
CA LEU A 97 -4.42 14.53 5.13
C LEU A 97 -4.98 15.83 5.74
N ALA A 98 -6.11 15.78 6.44
CA ALA A 98 -6.68 16.95 7.09
C ALA A 98 -5.74 17.48 8.19
N ALA A 99 -5.14 16.61 8.99
CA ALA A 99 -4.16 16.98 10.00
C ALA A 99 -2.92 17.63 9.37
N PHE A 100 -2.44 17.10 8.24
CA PHE A 100 -1.37 17.71 7.45
C PHE A 100 -1.74 19.12 6.98
N LEU A 101 -2.93 19.32 6.39
CA LEU A 101 -3.37 20.63 5.91
C LEU A 101 -3.51 21.63 7.05
N VAL A 102 -4.01 21.20 8.20
CA VAL A 102 -4.10 22.05 9.41
C VAL A 102 -2.70 22.46 9.89
N ASP A 103 -1.74 21.55 9.95
CA ASP A 103 -0.36 21.82 10.35
C ASP A 103 0.32 22.82 9.39
N GLN A 104 0.16 22.61 8.07
CA GLN A 104 0.73 23.49 7.03
C GLN A 104 0.14 24.90 7.01
N LEU A 105 -1.18 25.02 7.21
CA LEU A 105 -1.86 26.31 7.15
C LEU A 105 -1.86 27.04 8.50
N SER A 106 -1.44 26.38 9.58
CA SER A 106 -1.30 27.00 10.89
C SER A 106 -0.02 27.83 10.94
N PRO A 107 -0.08 29.13 11.30
CA PRO A 107 1.13 29.93 11.48
C PRO A 107 1.94 29.36 12.65
N SER A 108 3.13 28.82 12.36
CA SER A 108 4.01 28.32 13.41
C SER A 108 4.53 29.47 14.29
N PRO A 109 4.32 29.46 15.62
CA PRO A 109 5.16 30.23 16.52
C PRO A 109 6.53 29.54 16.53
N GLY A 110 7.58 30.28 16.17
CA GLY A 110 8.95 29.79 15.93
C GLY A 110 9.32 28.50 16.67
N LYS A 111 9.23 27.37 15.97
CA LYS A 111 10.00 26.17 16.33
C LYS A 111 11.40 26.41 15.82
N ASP A 112 12.39 26.31 16.71
CA ASP A 112 13.78 26.03 16.35
C ASP A 112 13.76 24.92 15.30
N THR A 113 13.98 25.27 14.03
CA THR A 113 14.02 24.31 12.92
C THR A 113 15.32 23.55 13.05
N THR A 114 15.32 22.48 13.83
CA THR A 114 16.32 21.43 13.71
C THR A 114 16.20 20.89 12.28
N VAL A 115 17.18 21.23 11.45
CA VAL A 115 17.31 20.69 10.11
C VAL A 115 17.68 19.22 10.29
N LEU A 116 16.92 18.31 9.68
CA LEU A 116 17.22 16.87 9.74
C LEU A 116 17.91 16.44 8.43
N GLU A 117 18.84 15.51 8.54
CA GLU A 117 19.52 14.86 7.41
C GLU A 117 19.33 13.34 7.50
N LEU A 118 19.35 12.69 6.34
CA LEU A 118 19.38 11.24 6.24
C LEU A 118 20.83 10.79 6.02
N ARG A 119 21.29 9.87 6.88
CA ARG A 119 22.51 9.10 6.62
C ARG A 119 22.09 7.72 6.20
N CYS A 120 22.41 7.32 4.98
CA CYS A 120 21.90 6.10 4.40
C CYS A 120 23.01 5.23 3.83
N SER A 121 22.74 3.92 3.76
CA SER A 121 23.56 2.94 3.10
C SER A 121 22.66 1.90 2.43
N ALA A 122 23.13 1.35 1.32
CA ALA A 122 22.45 0.29 0.59
C ALA A 122 23.42 -0.86 0.34
N LEU A 123 22.89 -2.08 0.41
CA LEU A 123 23.63 -3.28 0.02
C LEU A 123 22.68 -4.23 -0.70
N THR A 124 23.20 -4.84 -1.76
CA THR A 124 22.52 -5.89 -2.53
C THR A 124 23.51 -7.03 -2.77
N ASP A 125 23.03 -8.26 -2.64
CA ASP A 125 23.81 -9.48 -2.81
C ASP A 125 22.96 -10.52 -3.55
N THR A 126 23.60 -11.28 -4.44
CA THR A 126 22.91 -12.31 -5.24
C THR A 126 22.35 -13.44 -4.37
N GLY A 127 22.85 -13.60 -3.14
CA GLY A 127 22.61 -14.78 -2.33
C GLY A 127 23.48 -15.95 -2.78
N LEU A 128 23.21 -17.13 -2.21
CA LEU A 128 24.02 -18.34 -2.41
C LEU A 128 23.43 -19.31 -3.44
N VAL A 129 22.16 -19.12 -3.80
CA VAL A 129 21.41 -20.05 -4.65
C VAL A 129 21.10 -19.51 -6.04
N ARG A 130 20.84 -18.20 -6.20
CA ARG A 130 20.47 -17.60 -7.48
C ARG A 130 21.70 -17.38 -8.37
N GLU A 131 21.52 -17.52 -9.68
CA GLU A 131 22.61 -17.31 -10.65
C GLU A 131 22.89 -15.84 -10.94
N ALA A 132 21.87 -15.00 -10.78
CA ALA A 132 21.92 -13.58 -11.06
C ALA A 132 21.13 -12.80 -10.01
N ASN A 133 21.52 -11.53 -9.83
CA ASN A 133 20.81 -10.60 -8.99
C ASN A 133 19.80 -9.80 -9.83
N GLN A 134 18.52 -9.92 -9.48
CA GLN A 134 17.41 -9.20 -10.11
C GLN A 134 16.88 -8.07 -9.23
N ASP A 135 17.44 -7.88 -8.04
CA ASP A 135 17.12 -6.74 -7.18
C ASP A 135 17.87 -5.48 -7.63
N SER A 136 17.25 -4.34 -7.36
CA SER A 136 17.85 -3.01 -7.48
C SER A 136 17.61 -2.20 -6.22
N VAL A 137 18.64 -1.47 -5.79
CA VAL A 137 18.57 -0.59 -4.61
C VAL A 137 19.09 0.80 -4.93
N HIS A 138 18.59 1.79 -4.20
CA HIS A 138 19.07 3.16 -4.26
C HIS A 138 19.05 3.80 -2.88
N ALA A 139 20.13 4.47 -2.52
CA ALA A 139 20.27 5.26 -1.31
C ALA A 139 20.87 6.63 -1.67
N GLY A 140 19.98 7.59 -1.90
CA GLY A 140 20.30 8.98 -2.17
C GLY A 140 20.10 9.87 -0.94
N ALA A 141 20.32 11.17 -1.14
CA ALA A 141 20.10 12.17 -0.10
C ALA A 141 18.62 12.34 0.25
N ARG A 142 17.72 12.01 -0.69
CA ARG A 142 16.28 12.15 -0.52
C ARG A 142 15.52 10.87 -0.82
N VAL A 143 15.99 10.06 -1.77
CA VAL A 143 15.29 8.85 -2.21
C VAL A 143 15.99 7.62 -1.68
N LEU A 144 15.23 6.79 -0.98
CA LEU A 144 15.62 5.43 -0.61
C LEU A 144 14.68 4.48 -1.35
N ALA A 145 15.20 3.47 -2.04
CA ALA A 145 14.36 2.54 -2.78
C ALA A 145 14.95 1.13 -2.81
N VAL A 146 14.05 0.14 -2.80
CA VAL A 146 14.33 -1.26 -3.08
C VAL A 146 13.27 -1.75 -4.07
N ALA A 147 13.71 -2.48 -5.08
CA ALA A 147 12.87 -3.13 -6.07
C ALA A 147 13.39 -4.54 -6.32
N ASP A 148 12.50 -5.51 -6.23
CA ASP A 148 12.74 -6.93 -6.51
C ASP A 148 12.11 -7.25 -7.86
N GLY A 149 12.96 -7.62 -8.82
CA GLY A 149 12.57 -7.90 -10.18
C GLY A 149 12.30 -9.38 -10.40
N CYS A 150 11.18 -9.70 -11.06
CA CYS A 150 10.79 -11.07 -11.34
C CYS A 150 10.71 -11.38 -12.84
N GLY A 151 10.81 -12.67 -13.17
CA GLY A 151 10.75 -13.18 -14.53
C GLY A 151 12.05 -13.01 -15.32
N PRO A 152 12.05 -13.38 -16.61
CA PRO A 152 13.23 -13.28 -17.48
C PRO A 152 13.82 -11.86 -17.57
N GLY A 153 12.96 -10.86 -17.36
CA GLY A 153 13.31 -9.45 -17.34
C GLY A 153 13.39 -8.79 -15.98
N GLY A 154 13.51 -9.54 -14.88
CA GLY A 154 13.48 -8.98 -13.53
C GLY A 154 14.52 -7.87 -13.30
N ALA A 155 15.79 -8.14 -13.60
CA ALA A 155 16.87 -7.18 -13.41
C ALA A 155 16.66 -5.82 -14.13
N PRO A 156 16.33 -5.77 -15.44
CA PRO A 156 16.01 -4.50 -16.08
C PRO A 156 14.72 -3.87 -15.55
N ALA A 157 13.71 -4.66 -15.13
CA ALA A 157 12.47 -4.15 -14.56
C ALA A 157 12.69 -3.44 -13.21
N SER A 158 13.41 -4.06 -12.28
CA SER A 158 13.74 -3.44 -10.98
C SER A 158 14.62 -2.21 -11.16
N THR A 159 15.57 -2.26 -12.09
CA THR A 159 16.40 -1.10 -12.44
C THR A 159 15.56 0.06 -12.95
N ALA A 160 14.60 -0.20 -13.84
CA ALA A 160 13.72 0.83 -14.39
C ALA A 160 12.81 1.44 -13.30
N ALA A 161 12.28 0.59 -12.41
CA ALA A 161 11.44 1.01 -11.30
C ALA A 161 12.17 1.97 -10.34
N VAL A 162 13.39 1.62 -9.95
CA VAL A 162 14.22 2.46 -9.07
C VAL A 162 14.63 3.76 -9.77
N ARG A 163 15.11 3.69 -11.01
CA ARG A 163 15.58 4.85 -11.77
C ARG A 163 14.48 5.88 -12.02
N ALA A 164 13.23 5.46 -12.12
CA ALA A 164 12.10 6.37 -12.27
C ALA A 164 11.94 7.33 -11.08
N LEU A 165 12.49 6.99 -9.89
CA LEU A 165 12.41 7.84 -8.70
C LEU A 165 13.67 8.70 -8.48
N THR A 166 14.82 8.38 -9.08
CA THR A 166 16.10 8.99 -8.70
C THR A 166 16.21 10.48 -9.03
N PHE A 167 15.41 10.99 -9.98
CA PHE A 167 15.38 12.42 -10.29
C PHE A 167 14.93 13.28 -9.08
N LEU A 168 14.21 12.67 -8.12
CA LEU A 168 13.75 13.31 -6.91
C LEU A 168 14.86 13.59 -5.88
N ASP A 169 16.07 13.08 -6.10
CA ASP A 169 17.23 13.44 -5.27
C ASP A 169 17.74 14.86 -5.54
N ASP A 170 17.60 15.33 -6.77
CA ASP A 170 18.19 16.60 -7.20
C ASP A 170 17.25 17.81 -6.98
N GLU A 171 15.93 17.58 -6.92
CA GLU A 171 14.94 18.67 -6.83
C GLU A 171 14.39 18.90 -5.40
N PRO A 172 14.36 20.15 -4.90
CA PRO A 172 13.69 20.48 -3.65
C PRO A 172 12.18 20.29 -3.76
N LEU A 173 11.66 19.21 -3.17
CA LEU A 173 10.22 18.97 -3.13
C LEU A 173 9.54 19.83 -2.08
N SER A 174 8.47 20.52 -2.49
CA SER A 174 7.53 21.14 -1.56
C SER A 174 6.67 20.04 -0.92
N ALA A 175 6.45 20.06 0.39
CA ALA A 175 5.70 19.01 1.09
C ALA A 175 4.26 18.84 0.55
N GLY A 176 3.68 19.86 -0.08
CA GLY A 176 2.34 19.84 -0.66
C GLY A 176 2.23 19.10 -2.00
N ASP A 177 3.32 19.02 -2.77
CA ASP A 177 3.33 18.42 -4.11
C ASP A 177 3.87 16.99 -4.14
N VAL A 178 4.43 16.52 -3.01
CA VAL A 178 5.14 15.23 -2.92
C VAL A 178 4.25 14.05 -3.30
N LEU A 179 3.01 13.99 -2.83
CA LEU A 179 2.15 12.83 -3.12
C LEU A 179 1.79 12.72 -4.60
N ASN A 180 1.44 13.84 -5.25
CA ASN A 180 1.15 13.86 -6.69
C ASN A 180 2.41 13.51 -7.49
N LEU A 181 3.56 14.06 -7.09
CA LEU A 181 4.83 13.77 -7.75
C LEU A 181 5.24 12.30 -7.61
N LEU A 182 4.95 11.68 -6.47
CA LEU A 182 5.18 10.24 -6.27
C LEU A 182 4.20 9.40 -7.08
N GLU A 183 2.94 9.81 -7.19
CA GLU A 183 1.96 9.15 -8.05
C GLU A 183 2.43 9.20 -9.51
N ASP A 184 2.85 10.38 -10.00
CA ASP A 184 3.43 10.56 -11.34
C ASP A 184 4.71 9.74 -11.53
N ALA A 185 5.58 9.70 -10.53
CA ALA A 185 6.85 8.97 -10.60
C ALA A 185 6.63 7.44 -10.58
N VAL A 186 5.63 6.95 -9.84
CA VAL A 186 5.23 5.53 -9.88
C VAL A 186 4.53 5.19 -11.18
N GLU A 187 3.70 6.09 -11.73
CA GLU A 187 3.12 5.88 -13.05
C GLU A 187 4.24 5.85 -14.11
N GLY A 188 5.25 6.71 -13.97
CA GLY A 188 6.48 6.68 -14.75
C GLY A 188 7.24 5.36 -14.59
N ALA A 189 7.38 4.84 -13.38
CA ALA A 189 8.00 3.54 -13.10
C ALA A 189 7.21 2.39 -13.74
N ALA A 190 5.87 2.41 -13.62
CA ALA A 190 5.00 1.41 -14.22
C ALA A 190 5.10 1.43 -15.75
N ARG A 191 5.13 2.61 -16.37
CA ARG A 191 5.36 2.77 -17.81
C ARG A 191 6.74 2.28 -18.21
N ALA A 192 7.79 2.66 -17.47
CA ALA A 192 9.15 2.25 -17.76
C ALA A 192 9.33 0.73 -17.71
N VAL A 193 8.69 0.06 -16.75
CA VAL A 193 8.67 -1.42 -16.67
C VAL A 193 7.84 -2.02 -17.80
N ALA A 194 6.68 -1.45 -18.12
CA ALA A 194 5.83 -1.94 -19.22
C ALA A 194 6.52 -1.82 -20.59
N ASP A 195 7.29 -0.75 -20.81
CA ASP A 195 8.03 -0.50 -22.06
C ASP A 195 9.18 -1.49 -22.29
N LEU A 196 9.61 -2.24 -21.25
CA LEU A 196 10.59 -3.32 -21.40
C LEU A 196 10.01 -4.55 -22.11
N VAL A 197 8.69 -4.76 -22.02
CA VAL A 197 8.02 -5.93 -22.63
C VAL A 197 7.77 -5.63 -24.10
N PRO A 198 8.43 -6.35 -25.04
CA PRO A 198 8.21 -6.13 -26.47
C PRO A 198 6.77 -6.44 -26.86
N HIS A 199 6.27 -5.74 -27.90
CA HIS A 199 4.92 -6.01 -28.40
C HIS A 199 4.79 -7.46 -28.89
N PRO A 200 3.67 -8.16 -28.59
CA PRO A 200 3.43 -9.51 -29.06
C PRO A 200 3.60 -9.62 -30.58
N GLY A 201 4.50 -10.50 -31.04
CA GLY A 201 4.77 -10.72 -32.47
C GLY A 201 6.10 -10.16 -33.00
N THR A 202 6.96 -9.64 -32.14
CA THR A 202 8.35 -9.32 -32.52
C THR A 202 9.16 -10.61 -32.72
N ALA A 203 9.50 -10.92 -33.97
CA ALA A 203 10.27 -12.13 -34.30
C ALA A 203 11.67 -12.08 -33.68
N GLY A 204 12.00 -13.06 -32.83
CA GLY A 204 13.28 -13.15 -32.13
C GLY A 204 13.34 -12.38 -30.81
N ALA A 205 12.23 -11.80 -30.34
CA ALA A 205 12.17 -11.24 -28.99
C ALA A 205 12.28 -12.37 -27.94
N PRO A 206 13.03 -12.17 -26.84
CA PRO A 206 13.01 -13.07 -25.70
C PRO A 206 11.59 -13.24 -25.16
N ASP A 207 11.31 -14.35 -24.49
CA ASP A 207 10.06 -14.48 -23.74
C ASP A 207 10.16 -13.61 -22.48
N TRP A 208 9.38 -12.54 -22.45
CA TRP A 208 9.31 -11.59 -21.33
C TRP A 208 8.02 -11.79 -20.50
N GLU A 209 7.25 -12.85 -20.78
CA GLU A 209 6.03 -13.14 -20.04
C GLU A 209 6.35 -13.30 -18.53
N GLY A 210 5.56 -12.62 -17.70
CA GLY A 210 5.80 -12.58 -16.25
C GLY A 210 6.93 -11.65 -15.79
N THR A 211 7.51 -10.82 -16.67
CA THR A 211 8.44 -9.75 -16.27
C THR A 211 7.71 -8.69 -15.44
N GLY A 212 8.27 -8.38 -14.28
CA GLY A 212 7.74 -7.34 -13.41
C GLY A 212 8.73 -6.95 -12.33
N SER A 213 8.30 -6.04 -11.46
CA SER A 213 9.09 -5.64 -10.30
C SER A 213 8.21 -5.19 -9.16
N THR A 214 8.63 -5.43 -7.92
CA THR A 214 8.16 -4.68 -6.76
C THR A 214 8.79 -3.29 -6.77
N LEU A 215 8.26 -2.38 -5.95
CA LEU A 215 8.88 -1.10 -5.64
C LEU A 215 8.45 -0.66 -4.25
N THR A 216 9.42 -0.51 -3.36
CA THR A 216 9.24 0.13 -2.05
C THR A 216 10.22 1.28 -1.96
N ALA A 217 9.73 2.49 -1.67
CA ALA A 217 10.56 3.67 -1.59
C ALA A 217 10.12 4.63 -0.48
N LEU A 218 11.10 5.32 0.12
CA LEU A 218 10.89 6.45 1.01
C LEU A 218 11.51 7.69 0.38
N VAL A 219 10.71 8.76 0.27
CA VAL A 219 11.16 10.05 -0.29
C VAL A 219 11.11 11.14 0.76
N TRP A 220 12.27 11.74 1.03
CA TRP A 220 12.46 12.80 2.00
C TRP A 220 11.98 14.14 1.48
N THR A 221 11.13 14.79 2.28
CA THR A 221 10.59 16.12 1.96
C THR A 221 11.31 17.25 2.69
N GLY A 222 12.26 16.92 3.58
CA GLY A 222 12.89 17.87 4.51
C GLY A 222 12.25 17.88 5.90
N SER A 223 11.02 17.40 6.03
CA SER A 223 10.29 17.32 7.31
C SER A 223 9.55 16.02 7.55
N ARG A 224 9.23 15.27 6.49
CA ARG A 224 8.51 14.00 6.53
C ARG A 224 9.09 13.02 5.50
N LEU A 225 8.73 11.76 5.61
CA LEU A 225 9.02 10.74 4.59
C LEU A 225 7.73 10.32 3.91
N ALA A 226 7.72 10.32 2.60
CA ALA A 226 6.63 9.79 1.82
C ALA A 226 6.97 8.36 1.37
N LEU A 227 6.15 7.41 1.79
CA LEU A 227 6.23 5.99 1.46
C LEU A 227 5.45 5.71 0.18
N VAL A 228 6.12 5.03 -0.73
CA VAL A 228 5.56 4.39 -1.91
C VAL A 228 5.77 2.89 -1.78
N HIS A 229 4.73 2.10 -1.97
CA HIS A 229 4.87 0.65 -1.87
C HIS A 229 3.98 -0.12 -2.85
N ILE A 230 4.58 -1.06 -3.57
CA ILE A 230 3.90 -2.09 -4.33
C ILE A 230 4.73 -3.38 -4.36
N GLY A 231 4.15 -4.48 -3.89
CA GLY A 231 4.76 -5.80 -3.91
C GLY A 231 4.86 -6.35 -2.49
N ASP A 232 5.87 -7.16 -2.21
CA ASP A 232 6.13 -7.77 -0.90
C ASP A 232 7.51 -7.43 -0.33
N SER A 233 8.30 -6.59 -1.02
CA SER A 233 9.37 -5.84 -0.37
C SER A 233 8.82 -5.03 0.80
N ARG A 234 9.59 -4.88 1.87
CA ARG A 234 9.10 -4.31 3.13
C ARG A 234 9.83 -3.05 3.52
N ALA A 235 9.14 -2.16 4.23
CA ALA A 235 9.77 -1.09 4.97
C ALA A 235 9.41 -1.15 6.45
N TYR A 236 10.40 -0.82 7.28
CA TYR A 236 10.31 -0.80 8.73
C TYR A 236 10.87 0.52 9.28
N VAL A 237 10.41 0.90 10.47
CA VAL A 237 11.03 1.94 11.29
C VAL A 237 11.37 1.37 12.67
N LEU A 238 12.63 1.54 13.08
CA LEU A 238 13.07 1.32 14.45
C LEU A 238 12.99 2.66 15.19
N ARG A 239 12.08 2.74 16.15
CA ARG A 239 11.83 3.95 16.95
C ARG A 239 11.67 3.56 18.41
N ASP A 240 12.33 4.30 19.30
CA ASP A 240 12.30 4.08 20.75
C ASP A 240 12.62 2.62 21.16
N GLY A 241 13.47 1.95 20.37
CA GLY A 241 13.87 0.56 20.58
C GLY A 241 12.88 -0.50 20.10
N GLY A 242 11.76 -0.12 19.45
CA GLY A 242 10.81 -1.06 18.85
C GLY A 242 10.82 -1.01 17.32
N LEU A 243 10.73 -2.18 16.67
CA LEU A 243 10.64 -2.30 15.22
C LEU A 243 9.17 -2.34 14.76
N PHE A 244 8.80 -1.46 13.83
CA PHE A 244 7.46 -1.38 13.28
C PHE A 244 7.49 -1.51 11.77
N ARG A 245 6.79 -2.50 11.21
CA ARG A 245 6.56 -2.62 9.76
C ARG A 245 5.57 -1.55 9.31
N ILE A 246 5.95 -0.74 8.33
CA ILE A 246 5.13 0.38 7.81
C ILE A 246 4.53 0.09 6.42
N THR A 247 4.91 -1.03 5.80
CA THR A 247 4.31 -1.56 4.57
C THR A 247 3.36 -2.72 4.86
N HIS A 248 2.54 -3.04 3.86
CA HIS A 248 1.62 -4.17 3.92
C HIS A 248 1.74 -4.97 2.63
N ASP A 249 2.24 -6.20 2.73
CA ASP A 249 2.57 -7.03 1.57
C ASP A 249 1.36 -7.22 0.63
N HIS A 250 1.60 -7.09 -0.67
CA HIS A 250 0.61 -7.33 -1.72
C HIS A 250 0.67 -8.78 -2.23
N THR A 251 0.72 -9.76 -1.33
CA THR A 251 0.73 -11.19 -1.67
C THR A 251 -0.63 -11.84 -1.51
N LEU A 252 -0.84 -12.98 -2.19
CA LEU A 252 -2.05 -13.79 -2.04
C LEU A 252 -2.25 -14.23 -0.59
N VAL A 253 -1.18 -14.67 0.08
CA VAL A 253 -1.27 -15.15 1.46
C VAL A 253 -1.59 -14.03 2.44
N GLN A 254 -1.07 -12.83 2.24
CA GLN A 254 -1.43 -11.68 3.05
C GLN A 254 -2.92 -11.35 2.90
N SER A 255 -3.45 -11.34 1.67
CA SER A 255 -4.89 -11.18 1.44
C SER A 255 -5.73 -12.27 2.11
N MET A 256 -5.27 -13.53 2.14
CA MET A 256 -5.96 -14.61 2.85
C MET A 256 -5.92 -14.44 4.37
N ILE A 257 -4.84 -13.88 4.93
CA ILE A 257 -4.77 -13.52 6.36
C ILE A 257 -5.79 -12.42 6.67
N ASP A 258 -5.84 -11.37 5.85
CA ASP A 258 -6.77 -10.24 6.05
C ASP A 258 -8.24 -10.68 5.97
N GLU A 259 -8.52 -11.67 5.12
CA GLU A 259 -9.83 -12.33 5.00
C GLU A 259 -10.14 -13.30 6.17
N GLY A 260 -9.18 -13.57 7.06
CA GLY A 260 -9.29 -14.54 8.15
C GLY A 260 -9.33 -15.99 7.70
N ARG A 261 -8.80 -16.29 6.49
CA ARG A 261 -8.74 -17.63 5.90
C ARG A 261 -7.46 -18.38 6.23
N LEU A 262 -6.40 -17.65 6.56
CA LEU A 262 -5.12 -18.18 7.02
C LEU A 262 -4.69 -17.44 8.30
N THR A 263 -3.97 -18.15 9.16
CA THR A 263 -3.17 -17.54 10.22
C THR A 263 -1.80 -17.10 9.66
N PRO A 264 -1.11 -16.14 10.30
CA PRO A 264 0.25 -15.76 9.92
C PRO A 264 1.21 -16.96 9.89
N GLU A 265 1.07 -17.89 10.84
CA GLU A 265 1.90 -19.09 10.93
C GLU A 265 1.67 -20.01 9.72
N GLU A 266 0.41 -20.23 9.32
CA GLU A 266 0.06 -21.05 8.15
C GLU A 266 0.57 -20.44 6.84
N ALA A 267 0.56 -19.10 6.73
CA ALA A 267 1.02 -18.40 5.54
C ALA A 267 2.50 -18.65 5.22
N THR A 268 3.36 -18.78 6.24
CA THR A 268 4.81 -19.00 6.05
C THR A 268 5.15 -20.26 5.26
N THR A 269 4.32 -21.30 5.36
CA THR A 269 4.54 -22.60 4.69
C THR A 269 3.65 -22.79 3.46
N HIS A 270 2.83 -21.78 3.11
CA HIS A 270 1.89 -21.89 2.01
C HIS A 270 2.61 -21.99 0.65
N PRO A 271 2.17 -22.88 -0.27
CA PRO A 271 2.82 -23.07 -1.58
C PRO A 271 2.86 -21.81 -2.45
N GLN A 272 1.91 -20.90 -2.25
CA GLN A 272 1.77 -19.65 -3.02
C GLN A 272 2.15 -18.41 -2.18
N ARG A 273 3.06 -18.55 -1.21
CA ARG A 273 3.44 -17.43 -0.32
C ARG A 273 4.07 -16.24 -1.06
N SER A 274 4.82 -16.50 -2.12
CA SER A 274 5.47 -15.48 -2.96
C SER A 274 4.61 -15.04 -4.16
N LEU A 275 3.33 -15.44 -4.21
CA LEU A 275 2.45 -15.02 -5.31
C LEU A 275 1.98 -13.57 -5.09
N LEU A 276 2.54 -12.65 -5.86
CA LEU A 276 2.18 -11.23 -5.86
C LEU A 276 0.80 -11.00 -6.50
N LEU A 277 -0.03 -10.20 -5.82
CA LEU A 277 -1.30 -9.66 -6.33
C LEU A 277 -1.12 -8.29 -6.99
N LYS A 278 -0.13 -7.50 -6.55
CA LYS A 278 0.22 -6.21 -7.14
C LYS A 278 1.74 -6.14 -7.36
N ALA A 279 2.15 -5.83 -8.59
CA ALA A 279 3.53 -5.55 -8.97
C ALA A 279 3.56 -4.63 -10.21
N LEU A 280 4.66 -3.90 -10.42
CA LEU A 280 4.89 -3.19 -11.68
C LEU A 280 5.05 -4.19 -12.82
N GLY A 281 4.51 -3.88 -14.00
CA GLY A 281 4.41 -4.83 -15.12
C GLY A 281 3.09 -5.62 -15.16
N THR A 282 2.27 -5.56 -14.12
CA THR A 282 0.89 -6.08 -14.14
C THR A 282 -0.11 -5.01 -14.64
N VAL A 283 -1.36 -5.40 -14.93
CA VAL A 283 -2.36 -4.47 -15.48
C VAL A 283 -2.84 -3.50 -14.39
N ALA A 284 -2.62 -2.19 -14.61
CA ALA A 284 -3.09 -1.09 -13.76
C ALA A 284 -2.69 -1.19 -12.27
N PRO A 285 -1.38 -1.22 -11.94
CA PRO A 285 -0.93 -1.28 -10.56
C PRO A 285 -1.26 0.03 -9.82
N VAL A 286 -2.02 -0.06 -8.73
CA VAL A 286 -2.24 1.07 -7.81
C VAL A 286 -1.31 0.89 -6.60
N PRO A 287 -0.30 1.76 -6.40
CA PRO A 287 0.59 1.70 -5.26
C PRO A 287 -0.10 2.17 -3.98
N ASP A 288 0.44 1.76 -2.85
CA ASP A 288 0.12 2.33 -1.56
C ASP A 288 0.99 3.57 -1.32
N LEU A 289 0.36 4.72 -1.06
CA LEU A 289 1.02 6.00 -0.78
C LEU A 289 0.70 6.47 0.64
N ARG A 290 1.71 6.76 1.45
CA ARG A 290 1.53 7.24 2.84
C ARG A 290 2.57 8.29 3.22
N LEU A 291 2.18 9.28 4.04
CA LEU A 291 3.13 10.18 4.69
C LEU A 291 3.48 9.66 6.08
N GLN A 292 4.75 9.74 6.44
CA GLN A 292 5.29 9.33 7.72
C GLN A 292 5.91 10.54 8.43
N ASP A 293 5.53 10.73 9.69
CA ASP A 293 6.20 11.69 10.57
C ASP A 293 7.55 11.14 11.00
N VAL A 294 8.54 12.03 11.04
CA VAL A 294 9.93 11.68 11.23
C VAL A 294 10.47 12.32 12.49
N GLN A 295 11.22 11.56 13.27
CA GLN A 295 11.83 11.97 14.53
C GLN A 295 13.35 11.76 14.47
N PRO A 296 14.14 12.66 15.08
CA PRO A 296 15.56 12.41 15.28
C PRO A 296 15.79 11.07 16.00
N GLY A 297 16.72 10.27 15.48
CA GLY A 297 17.03 8.94 16.00
C GLY A 297 16.23 7.80 15.38
N ASP A 298 15.23 8.09 14.54
CA ASP A 298 14.57 7.05 13.75
C ASP A 298 15.58 6.36 12.81
N ARG A 299 15.48 5.03 12.72
CA ARG A 299 16.20 4.23 11.73
C ARG A 299 15.21 3.49 10.85
N TYR A 300 15.25 3.78 9.56
CA TYR A 300 14.43 3.12 8.54
C TYR A 300 15.19 1.97 7.89
N LEU A 301 14.47 0.90 7.58
CA LEU A 301 14.94 -0.21 6.76
C LEU A 301 13.97 -0.43 5.61
N LEU A 302 14.48 -0.53 4.38
CA LEU A 302 13.76 -1.11 3.24
C LEU A 302 14.47 -2.41 2.87
N CYS A 303 13.74 -3.46 2.54
CA CYS A 303 14.36 -4.72 2.12
C CYS A 303 13.50 -5.52 1.12
N SER A 304 14.16 -6.33 0.29
CA SER A 304 13.50 -7.36 -0.52
C SER A 304 13.04 -8.54 0.36
N ASP A 305 12.24 -9.44 -0.21
CA ASP A 305 11.71 -10.60 0.50
C ASP A 305 12.84 -11.60 0.89
N GLY A 306 13.97 -11.58 0.17
CA GLY A 306 15.15 -12.38 0.47
C GLY A 306 15.77 -12.14 1.84
N LEU A 307 15.52 -10.97 2.46
CA LEU A 307 15.82 -10.75 3.87
C LEU A 307 14.69 -11.28 4.77
N SER A 308 13.49 -10.75 4.58
CA SER A 308 12.37 -10.93 5.52
C SER A 308 11.76 -12.34 5.53
N THR A 309 12.08 -13.16 4.53
CA THR A 309 11.67 -14.57 4.46
C THR A 309 12.53 -15.47 5.35
N VAL A 310 13.81 -15.12 5.55
CA VAL A 310 14.78 -16.00 6.26
C VAL A 310 15.25 -15.43 7.59
N VAL A 311 15.18 -14.11 7.78
CA VAL A 311 15.48 -13.44 9.04
C VAL A 311 14.17 -12.97 9.69
N PRO A 312 13.78 -13.53 10.85
CA PRO A 312 12.60 -13.07 11.59
C PRO A 312 12.71 -11.61 12.03
N ASP A 313 11.57 -10.95 12.24
CA ASP A 313 11.51 -9.54 12.64
C ASP A 313 12.29 -9.28 13.95
N GLU A 314 12.29 -10.19 14.93
CA GLU A 314 13.10 -10.05 16.16
C GLU A 314 14.61 -10.16 15.89
N GLY A 315 15.00 -10.84 14.81
CA GLY A 315 16.37 -10.87 14.31
C GLY A 315 16.74 -9.52 13.70
N ILE A 316 15.87 -9.00 12.83
CA ILE A 316 16.05 -7.70 12.17
C ILE A 316 16.15 -6.58 13.21
N GLU A 317 15.26 -6.55 14.21
CA GLU A 317 15.26 -5.56 15.28
C GLU A 317 16.60 -5.52 16.03
N ARG A 318 17.11 -6.69 16.44
CA ARG A 318 18.39 -6.78 17.15
C ARG A 318 19.57 -6.33 16.31
N LEU A 319 19.59 -6.68 15.03
CA LEU A 319 20.66 -6.28 14.11
C LEU A 319 20.64 -4.76 13.88
N LEU A 320 19.46 -4.19 13.65
CA LEU A 320 19.29 -2.74 13.51
C LEU A 320 19.64 -1.98 14.79
N ALA A 321 19.27 -2.49 15.97
CA ALA A 321 19.51 -1.82 17.24
C ALA A 321 20.98 -1.87 17.68
N SER A 322 21.73 -2.91 17.27
CA SER A 322 23.14 -3.08 17.65
C SER A 322 24.14 -2.47 16.66
N ALA A 323 23.73 -2.23 15.42
CA ALA A 323 24.61 -1.64 14.41
C ALA A 323 24.91 -0.16 14.71
N PRO A 324 26.19 0.26 14.71
CA PRO A 324 26.56 1.64 15.04
C PRO A 324 26.18 2.66 13.95
N ASP A 325 26.09 2.21 12.70
CA ASP A 325 25.81 3.06 11.53
C ASP A 325 25.07 2.26 10.44
N PRO A 326 24.50 2.93 9.42
CA PRO A 326 23.77 2.27 8.34
C PRO A 326 24.60 1.25 7.57
N ASP A 327 25.90 1.53 7.36
CA ASP A 327 26.83 0.65 6.66
C ASP A 327 27.03 -0.69 7.37
N ALA A 328 27.20 -0.65 8.70
CA ALA A 328 27.29 -1.84 9.52
C ALA A 328 25.96 -2.59 9.56
N ALA A 329 24.84 -1.87 9.58
CA ALA A 329 23.50 -2.47 9.59
C ALA A 329 23.23 -3.27 8.31
N VAL A 330 23.42 -2.69 7.12
CA VAL A 330 23.18 -3.40 5.86
C VAL A 330 24.06 -4.63 5.70
N ARG A 331 25.34 -4.55 6.11
CA ARG A 331 26.26 -5.70 6.10
C ARG A 331 25.81 -6.81 7.04
N ALA A 332 25.34 -6.46 8.23
CA ALA A 332 24.88 -7.43 9.21
C ALA A 332 23.58 -8.13 8.77
N LEU A 333 22.64 -7.38 8.16
CA LEU A 333 21.39 -7.91 7.63
C LEU A 333 21.61 -8.88 6.46
N VAL A 334 22.41 -8.47 5.46
CA VAL A 334 22.78 -9.33 4.32
C VAL A 334 23.56 -10.55 4.78
N GLY A 335 24.50 -10.37 5.71
CA GLY A 335 25.24 -11.48 6.32
C GLY A 335 24.32 -12.50 6.99
N ALA A 336 23.34 -12.04 7.78
CA ALA A 336 22.38 -12.92 8.44
C ALA A 336 21.49 -13.69 7.45
N ALA A 337 21.07 -13.07 6.35
CA ALA A 337 20.30 -13.74 5.30
C ALA A 337 21.13 -14.83 4.59
N ASN A 338 22.40 -14.54 4.30
CA ASN A 338 23.32 -15.51 3.71
C ASN A 338 23.69 -16.64 4.67
N ASP A 339 23.87 -16.36 5.97
CA ASP A 339 24.08 -17.37 7.01
C ASP A 339 22.86 -18.29 7.18
N ALA A 340 21.65 -17.79 6.89
CA ALA A 340 20.42 -18.59 6.84
C ALA A 340 20.26 -19.41 5.54
N GLY A 341 21.27 -19.39 4.66
CA GLY A 341 21.35 -20.20 3.44
C GLY A 341 21.21 -19.40 2.14
N GLY A 342 20.89 -18.10 2.20
CA GLY A 342 20.82 -17.20 1.02
C GLY A 342 20.00 -17.76 -0.15
N PRO A 343 18.72 -18.14 0.05
CA PRO A 343 17.92 -18.82 -0.99
C PRO A 343 17.47 -17.89 -2.13
N ASP A 344 17.54 -16.57 -1.92
CA ASP A 344 17.16 -15.54 -2.88
C ASP A 344 18.19 -14.40 -2.93
N ASN A 345 18.05 -13.48 -3.88
CA ASN A 345 18.69 -12.19 -3.85
C ASN A 345 18.28 -11.45 -2.57
N VAL A 346 19.23 -10.79 -1.93
CA VAL A 346 18.97 -10.05 -0.70
C VAL A 346 19.46 -8.63 -0.85
N SER A 347 18.52 -7.70 -0.67
CA SER A 347 18.75 -6.29 -0.84
C SER A 347 18.14 -5.49 0.28
N CYS A 348 18.88 -4.50 0.77
CA CYS A 348 18.35 -3.60 1.78
C CYS A 348 18.97 -2.20 1.71
N VAL A 349 18.20 -1.23 2.22
CA VAL A 349 18.63 0.14 2.45
C VAL A 349 18.35 0.47 3.91
N VAL A 350 19.34 0.97 4.64
CA VAL A 350 19.18 1.47 6.00
C VAL A 350 19.42 2.97 5.99
N ALA A 351 18.60 3.73 6.72
CA ALA A 351 18.74 5.17 6.84
C ALA A 351 18.46 5.67 8.26
N ASP A 352 19.40 6.46 8.79
CA ASP A 352 19.30 7.14 10.06
C ASP A 352 18.86 8.57 9.87
N VAL A 353 17.87 8.98 10.65
CA VAL A 353 17.46 10.37 10.76
C VAL A 353 18.30 11.02 11.85
N VAL A 354 19.13 11.97 11.46
CA VAL A 354 19.98 12.69 12.42
C VAL A 354 19.76 14.19 12.29
N GLU A 355 20.05 14.92 13.36
CA GLU A 355 20.06 16.38 13.31
C GLU A 355 21.25 16.85 12.49
N ALA A 356 20.99 17.65 11.46
CA ALA A 356 22.01 18.28 10.65
C ALA A 356 22.81 19.25 11.53
N ALA A 357 24.14 19.17 11.42
CA ALA A 357 25.01 20.06 12.16
C ALA A 357 24.72 21.53 11.74
N ARG A 358 24.39 22.40 12.71
CA ARG A 358 24.30 23.85 12.44
C ARG A 358 25.64 24.30 11.83
N PRO A 359 25.66 24.93 10.64
CA PRO A 359 26.90 25.46 10.09
C PRO A 359 27.48 26.46 11.09
N ALA A 360 28.76 26.27 11.46
CA ALA A 360 29.46 27.15 12.38
C ALA A 360 29.33 28.60 11.89
N GLY A 361 28.74 29.44 12.73
CA GLY A 361 28.29 30.78 12.35
C GLY A 361 29.37 31.62 11.67
N TYR A 362 28.96 32.30 10.60
CA TYR A 362 29.70 33.44 10.08
C TYR A 362 29.74 34.51 11.20
N ARG A 363 30.91 34.68 11.82
CA ARG A 363 31.18 35.86 12.64
C ARG A 363 31.20 37.05 11.70
N PHE A 364 30.18 37.90 11.77
CA PHE A 364 30.32 39.28 11.33
C PHE A 364 31.31 39.96 12.29
N CYS A 365 32.51 40.25 11.80
CA CYS A 365 33.41 41.24 12.40
C CYS A 365 33.02 42.63 11.93
#